data_AF-A0A7C3SZE1-F1
#
_entry.id   AF-A0A7C3SZE1-F1
#
_cell.length_a   1.000
_cell.length_b   1.000
_cell.length_c   1.000
_cell.angle_alpha   90.00
_cell.angle_beta   90.00
_cell.angle_gamma   90.00
#
_symmetry.space_group_name_H-M   'P 1'
#
loop_
_entity.id
_entity.type
_entity.pdbx_description
1 polymer ?
#
loop_
_entity_poly.entity_id
_entity_poly.type
_entity_poly.pdbx_seq_one_letter_code
_entity_poly.pdbx_strand_id
1 'polypeptide(L)'
;MFLAGSCIGATWEIGFYFLGPRFSSAPLYVFRTDPPFPPIILHILHCFWDGALFMVGVALVHRLLKPPHFAAFRWSELGVLLGWGVAQEAVVELVSLGGSLWAYQARWYNPSLFEVKGEPFTLLPLVVWVVAPLAFYLLALRVARK
;
A
#
# COMPACT_ATOMS: atom_id res chain seq x y z
N MET A 1 -10.43 12.98 3.46
CA MET A 1 -9.63 12.10 2.58
C MET A 1 -8.76 11.11 3.34
N PHE A 2 -8.05 11.51 4.42
CA PHE A 2 -7.25 10.58 5.24
C PHE A 2 -8.03 9.31 5.67
N LEU A 3 -9.17 9.46 6.35
CA LEU A 3 -9.99 8.32 6.78
C LEU A 3 -10.43 7.43 5.63
N ALA A 4 -10.75 8.02 4.47
CA ALA A 4 -11.08 7.25 3.28
C ALA A 4 -9.89 6.43 2.77
N GLY A 5 -8.68 7.01 2.81
CA GLY A 5 -7.44 6.29 2.55
C GLY A 5 -7.22 5.15 3.53
N SER A 6 -7.48 5.37 4.83
CA SER A 6 -7.37 4.32 5.84
C SER A 6 -8.40 3.21 5.69
N CYS A 7 -9.64 3.53 5.31
CA CYS A 7 -10.66 2.52 4.99
C CYS A 7 -10.30 1.72 3.73
N ILE A 8 -9.67 2.35 2.75
CA ILE A 8 -9.11 1.67 1.58
C ILE A 8 -7.98 0.75 2.02
N GLY A 9 -7.05 1.22 2.87
CA GLY A 9 -5.98 0.41 3.48
C GLY A 9 -6.48 -0.85 4.17
N ALA A 10 -7.55 -0.71 4.95
CA ALA A 10 -8.17 -1.83 5.63
C ALA A 10 -8.58 -2.98 4.69
N THR A 11 -8.86 -2.72 3.41
CA THR A 11 -9.27 -3.77 2.47
C THR A 11 -8.18 -4.82 2.24
N TRP A 12 -6.91 -4.43 2.15
CA TRP A 12 -5.81 -5.40 2.03
C TRP A 12 -5.24 -5.77 3.38
N GLU A 13 -5.19 -4.87 4.36
CA GLU A 13 -4.67 -5.20 5.69
C GLU A 13 -5.48 -6.32 6.37
N ILE A 14 -6.81 -6.32 6.21
CA ILE A 14 -7.67 -7.42 6.66
C ILE A 14 -7.34 -8.72 5.90
N GLY A 15 -7.18 -8.64 4.58
CA GLY A 15 -6.83 -9.79 3.75
C GLY A 15 -5.47 -10.39 4.16
N PHE A 16 -4.46 -9.54 4.33
CA PHE A 16 -3.11 -9.92 4.72
C PHE A 16 -3.07 -10.50 6.13
N TYR A 17 -3.88 -9.99 7.06
CA TYR A 17 -4.01 -10.56 8.39
C TYR A 17 -4.45 -12.04 8.35
N PHE A 18 -5.48 -12.36 7.57
CA PHE A 18 -5.98 -13.74 7.43
C PHE A 18 -5.11 -14.62 6.53
N LEU A 19 -4.37 -14.03 5.59
CA LEU A 19 -3.34 -14.74 4.82
C LEU A 19 -1.99 -14.82 5.56
N GLY A 20 -1.90 -14.26 6.76
CA GLY A 20 -0.69 -14.17 7.56
C GLY A 20 -0.33 -15.46 8.30
N PRO A 21 0.81 -15.47 8.99
CA PRO A 21 1.40 -16.66 9.61
C PRO A 21 0.55 -17.28 10.74
N ARG A 22 -0.43 -16.54 11.27
CA ARG A 22 -1.32 -17.02 12.33
C ARG A 22 -2.50 -17.86 11.81
N PHE A 23 -2.93 -17.65 10.56
CA PHE A 23 -4.18 -18.22 10.04
C PHE A 23 -3.98 -19.05 8.77
N SER A 24 -2.82 -18.97 8.14
CA SER A 24 -2.49 -19.73 6.92
C SER A 24 -1.29 -20.65 7.15
N SER A 25 -1.41 -21.91 6.71
CA SER A 25 -0.28 -22.87 6.65
C SER A 25 0.72 -22.53 5.53
N ALA A 26 0.31 -21.70 4.57
CA ALA A 26 1.15 -21.18 3.51
C ALA A 26 1.04 -19.65 3.50
N PRO A 27 1.63 -18.96 4.49
CA PRO A 27 1.36 -17.55 4.71
C PRO A 27 1.91 -16.68 3.58
N LEU A 28 1.23 -15.55 3.34
CA LEU A 28 1.61 -14.53 2.36
C LEU A 28 2.88 -13.79 2.77
N TYR A 29 3.07 -13.58 4.06
CA TYR A 29 4.28 -12.96 4.61
C TYR A 29 4.70 -13.70 5.89
N VAL A 30 5.96 -13.56 6.25
CA VAL A 30 6.51 -14.07 7.52
C VAL A 30 7.16 -12.92 8.28
N PHE A 31 7.00 -12.91 9.60
CA PHE A 31 7.79 -12.03 10.46
C PHE A 31 9.19 -12.61 10.61
N ARG A 32 10.20 -11.76 10.40
CA ARG A 32 11.62 -12.12 10.61
C ARG A 32 12.05 -11.76 12.02
N THR A 33 11.43 -10.72 12.58
CA THR A 33 11.52 -10.32 13.99
C THR A 33 10.13 -10.35 14.57
N ASP A 34 9.97 -10.98 15.74
CA ASP A 34 8.67 -11.00 16.41
C ASP A 34 8.21 -9.58 16.72
N PRO A 35 6.98 -9.23 16.36
CA PRO A 35 6.49 -7.88 16.59
C PRO A 35 6.29 -7.63 18.09
N PRO A 36 6.55 -6.41 18.58
CA PRO A 36 6.40 -6.06 19.99
C PRO A 36 4.92 -6.07 20.46
N PHE A 37 3.98 -6.14 19.51
CA PHE A 37 2.55 -6.14 19.74
C PHE A 37 1.87 -7.26 18.92
N PRO A 38 0.66 -7.71 19.33
CA PRO A 38 -0.13 -8.65 18.55
C PRO A 38 -0.29 -8.21 17.08
N PRO A 39 -0.20 -9.11 16.09
CA PRO A 39 -0.26 -8.75 14.67
C PRO A 39 -1.49 -7.92 14.28
N ILE A 40 -2.64 -8.14 14.94
CA ILE A 40 -3.85 -7.37 14.69
C ILE A 40 -3.67 -5.86 14.95
N ILE A 41 -2.88 -5.50 15.96
CA ILE A 41 -2.58 -4.09 16.27
C ILE A 41 -1.74 -3.50 15.15
N LEU A 42 -0.75 -4.25 14.64
CA LEU A 42 0.06 -3.80 13.51
C LEU A 42 -0.77 -3.54 12.26
N HIS A 43 -1.66 -4.47 11.89
CA HIS A 43 -2.55 -4.29 10.74
C HIS A 43 -3.48 -3.07 10.91
N ILE A 44 -4.00 -2.83 12.12
CA ILE A 44 -4.79 -1.61 12.40
C ILE A 44 -3.94 -0.36 12.21
N LEU A 45 -2.71 -0.35 12.70
CA LEU A 45 -1.79 0.78 12.52
C LEU A 45 -1.41 0.98 11.05
N HIS A 46 -1.24 -0.09 10.29
CA HIS A 46 -0.97 -0.03 8.85
C HIS A 46 -2.14 0.60 8.09
N CYS A 47 -3.40 0.37 8.46
CA CYS A 47 -4.52 1.12 7.88
C CYS A 47 -4.35 2.64 8.02
N PHE A 48 -3.87 3.12 9.19
CA PHE A 48 -3.59 4.54 9.38
C PHE A 48 -2.36 5.01 8.59
N TRP A 49 -1.33 4.17 8.52
CA TRP A 49 -0.16 4.40 7.68
C TRP A 49 -0.57 4.57 6.21
N ASP A 50 -1.37 3.67 5.66
CA ASP A 50 -1.86 3.72 4.28
C ASP A 50 -2.61 5.02 4.00
N GLY A 51 -3.47 5.42 4.95
CA GLY A 51 -4.14 6.72 4.92
C GLY A 51 -3.15 7.88 4.83
N ALA A 52 -2.05 7.84 5.59
CA ALA A 52 -1.01 8.85 5.56
C ALA A 52 -0.26 8.85 4.22
N LEU A 53 0.07 7.68 3.67
CA LEU A 53 0.73 7.54 2.36
C LEU A 53 -0.14 8.12 1.24
N PHE A 54 -1.46 7.91 1.26
CA PHE A 54 -2.36 8.57 0.33
C PHE A 54 -2.31 10.09 0.46
N MET A 55 -2.26 10.61 1.69
CA MET A 55 -2.16 12.05 1.92
C MET A 55 -0.83 12.63 1.44
N VAL A 56 0.27 11.88 1.49
CA VAL A 56 1.53 12.28 0.83
C VAL A 56 1.34 12.35 -0.68
N GLY A 57 0.67 11.38 -1.30
CA GLY A 57 0.32 11.43 -2.72
C GLY A 57 -0.50 12.66 -3.10
N VAL A 58 -1.50 13.00 -2.26
CA VAL A 58 -2.28 14.24 -2.42
C VAL A 58 -1.37 15.47 -2.30
N ALA A 59 -0.49 15.53 -1.31
CA ALA A 59 0.46 16.64 -1.15
C ALA A 59 1.38 16.78 -2.37
N LEU A 60 1.83 15.66 -2.96
CA LEU A 60 2.61 15.66 -4.20
C LEU A 60 1.81 16.23 -5.37
N VAL A 61 0.54 15.85 -5.53
CA VAL A 61 -0.36 16.44 -6.54
C VAL A 61 -0.46 17.95 -6.36
N HIS A 62 -0.69 18.42 -5.13
CA HIS A 62 -0.76 19.86 -4.81
C HIS A 62 0.54 20.62 -5.05
N ARG A 63 1.69 19.95 -4.89
CA ARG A 63 3.01 20.55 -5.06
C ARG A 63 3.46 20.59 -6.52
N LEU A 64 3.13 19.56 -7.30
CA LEU A 64 3.67 19.34 -8.65
C LEU A 64 2.72 19.86 -9.74
N LEU A 65 1.41 19.92 -9.49
CA LEU A 65 0.41 20.27 -10.50
C LEU A 65 -0.26 21.61 -10.19
N LYS A 66 -0.75 22.26 -11.24
CA LYS A 66 -1.53 23.50 -11.11
C LYS A 66 -3.00 23.20 -10.74
N PRO A 67 -3.66 24.10 -9.96
CA PRO A 67 -5.09 24.02 -9.68
C PRO A 67 -5.94 24.14 -10.96
N PRO A 68 -7.22 23.71 -10.93
CA PRO A 68 -7.92 23.08 -9.80
C PRO A 68 -7.53 21.60 -9.61
N HIS A 69 -7.47 21.16 -8.35
CA HIS A 69 -7.04 19.80 -7.97
C HIS A 69 -8.28 18.94 -7.72
N PHE A 70 -8.31 17.71 -8.24
CA PHE A 70 -9.40 16.74 -8.01
C PHE A 70 -10.81 17.22 -8.40
N ALA A 71 -10.94 18.31 -9.17
CA ALA A 71 -12.23 18.83 -9.62
C ALA A 71 -12.81 18.03 -10.79
N ALA A 72 -11.93 17.53 -11.66
CA ALA A 72 -12.27 16.69 -12.80
C ALA A 72 -11.16 15.65 -13.01
N PHE A 73 -11.48 14.58 -13.73
CA PHE A 73 -10.50 13.54 -14.02
C PHE A 73 -9.35 14.13 -14.85
N ARG A 74 -8.13 13.96 -14.35
CA ARG A 74 -6.88 14.41 -14.97
C ARG A 74 -5.84 13.32 -14.86
N TRP A 75 -5.38 12.84 -16.00
CA TRP A 75 -4.32 11.84 -16.10
C TRP A 75 -3.04 12.23 -15.35
N SER A 76 -2.73 13.54 -15.29
CA SER A 76 -1.59 14.03 -14.52
C SER A 76 -1.72 13.78 -13.01
N GLU A 77 -2.91 13.95 -12.43
CA GLU A 77 -3.14 13.72 -11.00
C GLU A 77 -3.06 12.23 -10.69
N LEU A 78 -3.72 11.41 -11.51
CA LEU A 78 -3.64 9.95 -11.39
C LEU A 78 -2.21 9.44 -11.58
N GLY A 79 -1.47 9.99 -12.53
CA GLY A 79 -0.07 9.63 -12.79
C GLY A 79 0.84 9.93 -11.59
N VAL A 80 0.67 11.08 -10.92
CA VAL A 80 1.41 11.40 -9.69
C VAL A 80 1.05 10.42 -8.57
N LEU A 81 -0.23 10.11 -8.38
CA LEU A 81 -0.67 9.16 -7.34
C LEU A 81 -0.17 7.74 -7.60
N LEU A 82 -0.20 7.26 -8.84
CA LEU A 82 0.31 5.94 -9.23
C LEU A 82 1.83 5.88 -9.10
N GLY A 83 2.53 6.90 -9.61
CA GLY A 83 3.99 6.99 -9.49
C GLY A 83 4.43 7.00 -8.03
N TRP A 84 3.72 7.75 -7.18
CA TRP A 84 3.94 7.72 -5.73
C TRP A 84 3.64 6.35 -5.14
N GLY A 85 2.48 5.74 -5.45
CA GLY A 85 2.08 4.43 -4.94
C GLY A 85 3.11 3.34 -5.21
N VAL A 86 3.62 3.25 -6.44
CA VAL A 86 4.67 2.30 -6.82
C VAL A 86 6.00 2.63 -6.13
N ALA A 87 6.39 3.90 -6.11
CA ALA A 87 7.66 4.31 -5.51
C ALA A 87 7.70 4.05 -4.00
N GLN A 88 6.63 4.38 -3.28
CA GLN A 88 6.56 4.15 -1.85
C GLN A 88 6.51 2.65 -1.51
N GLU A 89 5.83 1.82 -2.33
CA GLU A 89 5.75 0.38 -2.06
C GLU A 89 7.12 -0.25 -2.23
N ALA A 90 7.83 0.12 -3.29
CA ALA A 90 9.22 -0.31 -3.46
C ALA A 90 10.09 0.08 -2.27
N VAL A 91 9.90 1.28 -1.70
CA VAL A 91 10.62 1.69 -0.48
C VAL A 91 10.20 0.87 0.73
N VAL A 92 8.90 0.63 0.96
CA VAL A 92 8.39 -0.17 2.08
C VAL A 92 8.93 -1.59 2.02
N GLU A 93 8.87 -2.23 0.85
CA GLU A 93 9.37 -3.60 0.66
C GLU A 93 10.90 -3.65 0.84
N LEU A 94 11.66 -2.69 0.28
CA LEU A 94 13.11 -2.63 0.49
C LEU A 94 13.51 -2.36 1.95
N VAL A 95 12.78 -1.50 2.66
CA VAL A 95 12.99 -1.25 4.10
C VAL A 95 12.66 -2.50 4.90
N SER A 96 11.61 -3.23 4.54
CA SER A 96 11.25 -4.47 5.20
C SER A 96 12.32 -5.56 5.02
N LEU A 97 12.77 -5.75 3.78
CA LEU A 97 13.85 -6.70 3.43
C LEU A 97 15.19 -6.31 4.04
N GLY A 98 15.52 -5.02 4.08
CA GLY A 98 16.76 -4.52 4.69
C GLY A 98 16.75 -4.51 6.22
N GLY A 99 15.58 -4.29 6.82
CA GLY A 99 15.36 -4.17 8.26
C GLY A 99 15.01 -5.48 8.97
N SER A 100 14.82 -6.58 8.23
CA SER A 100 14.42 -7.89 8.79
C SER A 100 13.14 -7.81 9.64
N LEU A 101 12.15 -7.02 9.21
CA LEU A 101 10.86 -6.92 9.91
C LEU A 101 9.90 -8.01 9.42
N TRP A 102 9.54 -7.98 8.13
CA TRP A 102 8.78 -9.04 7.48
C TRP A 102 9.33 -9.34 6.09
N ALA A 103 8.90 -10.45 5.51
CA ALA A 103 9.21 -10.78 4.13
C ALA A 103 7.96 -11.40 3.48
N TYR A 104 7.56 -10.85 2.35
CA TYR A 104 6.54 -11.48 1.52
C TYR A 104 7.07 -12.81 0.96
N GLN A 105 6.16 -13.75 0.73
CA GLN A 105 6.47 -15.08 0.25
C GLN A 105 5.98 -15.21 -1.18
N ALA A 106 6.82 -15.80 -2.04
CA ALA A 106 6.42 -16.15 -3.39
C ALA A 106 5.33 -17.24 -3.35
N ARG A 107 4.22 -16.97 -4.02
CA ARG A 107 3.06 -17.87 -4.16
C ARG A 107 2.53 -17.80 -5.59
N TRP A 108 1.71 -18.77 -6.00
CA TRP A 108 1.11 -18.76 -7.34
C TRP A 108 0.26 -17.50 -7.61
N TYR A 109 -0.34 -16.92 -6.56
CA TYR A 109 -1.12 -15.67 -6.60
C TYR A 109 -0.28 -14.43 -6.21
N ASN A 110 0.95 -14.63 -5.75
CA ASN A 110 1.89 -13.58 -5.37
C ASN A 110 3.30 -13.93 -5.88
N PRO A 111 3.51 -14.00 -7.21
CA PRO A 111 4.79 -14.43 -7.75
C PRO A 111 5.89 -13.42 -7.40
N SER A 112 7.12 -13.93 -7.29
CA SER A 112 8.31 -13.08 -7.24
C SER A 112 8.51 -12.43 -8.62
N LEU A 113 8.75 -11.12 -8.60
CA LEU A 113 9.12 -10.36 -9.79
C LEU A 113 10.64 -10.39 -9.99
N PHE A 114 11.37 -10.25 -8.90
CA PHE A 114 12.82 -10.37 -8.80
C PHE A 114 13.20 -10.66 -7.35
N GLU A 115 14.48 -10.92 -7.10
CA GLU A 115 15.00 -11.16 -5.75
C GLU A 115 15.96 -10.06 -5.32
N VAL A 116 15.91 -9.71 -4.04
CA VAL A 116 16.84 -8.78 -3.38
C VAL A 116 17.49 -9.54 -2.24
N LYS A 117 18.79 -9.80 -2.34
CA LYS A 117 19.56 -10.59 -1.36
C LYS A 117 18.98 -12.00 -1.09
N GLY A 118 18.39 -12.63 -2.11
CA GLY A 118 17.76 -13.95 -2.01
C GLY A 118 16.36 -13.94 -1.41
N GLU A 119 15.79 -12.76 -1.13
CA GLU A 119 14.40 -12.60 -0.71
C GLU A 119 13.53 -12.14 -1.88
N PRO A 120 12.33 -12.69 -2.05
CA PRO A 120 11.48 -12.35 -3.18
C PRO A 120 10.86 -10.95 -3.01
N PHE A 121 11.05 -10.10 -4.02
CA PHE A 121 10.23 -8.91 -4.22
C PHE A 121 8.96 -9.33 -4.97
N THR A 122 7.78 -9.10 -4.42
CA THR A 122 6.56 -9.79 -4.87
C THR A 122 5.53 -8.89 -5.57
N LEU A 123 4.68 -9.50 -6.41
CA LEU A 123 3.74 -8.76 -7.25
C LEU A 123 2.53 -8.19 -6.49
N LEU A 124 1.98 -8.91 -5.51
CA LEU A 124 0.70 -8.58 -4.88
C LEU A 124 0.72 -7.21 -4.16
N PRO A 125 1.75 -6.87 -3.35
CA PRO A 125 1.83 -5.55 -2.73
C PRO A 125 1.87 -4.42 -3.76
N LEU A 126 2.62 -4.59 -4.86
CA LEU A 126 2.62 -3.61 -5.96
C LEU A 126 1.25 -3.47 -6.61
N VAL A 127 0.53 -4.57 -6.86
CA VAL A 127 -0.82 -4.52 -7.44
C VAL A 127 -1.77 -3.76 -6.52
N VAL A 128 -1.70 -3.98 -5.21
CA VAL A 128 -2.45 -3.19 -4.21
C VAL A 128 -2.17 -1.70 -4.41
N TRP A 129 -0.91 -1.31 -4.52
CA TRP A 129 -0.51 0.09 -4.72
C TRP A 129 -0.66 0.65 -6.13
N VAL A 130 -1.19 -0.14 -7.07
CA VAL A 130 -1.70 0.36 -8.36
C VAL A 130 -3.23 0.53 -8.30
N VAL A 131 -3.94 -0.44 -7.73
CA VAL A 131 -5.40 -0.45 -7.65
C VAL A 131 -5.91 0.57 -6.62
N ALA A 132 -5.25 0.67 -5.46
CA ALA A 132 -5.72 1.48 -4.36
C ALA A 132 -5.64 3.00 -4.65
N PRO A 133 -4.57 3.55 -5.27
CA PRO A 133 -4.57 4.95 -5.70
C PRO A 133 -5.63 5.27 -6.75
N LEU A 134 -5.94 4.33 -7.65
CA LEU A 134 -7.05 4.51 -8.60
C LEU A 134 -8.39 4.63 -7.88
N ALA A 135 -8.69 3.71 -6.95
CA ALA A 135 -9.90 3.77 -6.13
C ALA A 135 -9.97 5.06 -5.30
N PHE A 136 -8.86 5.44 -4.66
CA PHE A 136 -8.76 6.67 -3.88
C PHE A 136 -8.99 7.92 -4.75
N TYR A 137 -8.41 7.96 -5.96
CA TYR A 137 -8.57 9.07 -6.90
C TYR A 137 -10.03 9.24 -7.33
N LEU A 138 -10.69 8.15 -7.74
CA LEU A 138 -12.09 8.17 -8.12
C LEU A 138 -12.99 8.62 -6.96
N LEU A 139 -12.65 8.22 -5.72
CA LEU A 139 -13.35 8.69 -4.53
C LEU A 139 -13.12 10.19 -4.29
N ALA A 140 -11.89 10.68 -4.43
CA ALA A 140 -11.56 12.10 -4.29
C ALA A 140 -12.37 12.96 -5.27
N LEU A 141 -12.47 12.54 -6.55
CA LEU A 141 -13.29 13.19 -7.57
C LEU A 141 -14.78 13.22 -7.18
N ARG A 142 -15.30 12.14 -6.60
CA ARG A 142 -16.70 12.09 -6.15
C ARG A 142 -16.97 13.01 -4.95
N VAL A 143 -16.02 13.11 -4.03
CA VAL A 143 -16.14 13.98 -2.85
C VAL A 143 -16.06 15.45 -3.27
N ALA A 144 -15.14 15.81 -4.18
CA ALA A 144 -14.96 17.18 -4.64
C ALA A 144 -16.11 17.71 -5.52
N ARG A 145 -16.94 16.82 -6.08
CA ARG A 145 -18.14 17.18 -6.86
C ARG A 145 -19.38 17.44 -6.01
N LYS A 146 -19.34 17.07 -4.73
CA LYS A 146 -20.40 17.37 -3.76
C LYS A 146 -20.10 18.69 -3.07
#